data_AF-A0A9Q1HT50-F1
#
_entry.id   AF-A0A9Q1HT50-F1
#
_cell.length_a   1.000
_cell.length_b   1.000
_cell.length_c   1.000
_cell.angle_alpha   90.00
_cell.angle_beta   90.00
_cell.angle_gamma   90.00
#
_symmetry.space_group_name_H-M   'P 1'
#
loop_
_entity.id
_entity.type
_entity.pdbx_description
1 polymer ?
#
loop_
_entity_poly.entity_id
_entity_poly.type
_entity_poly.pdbx_seq_one_letter_code
_entity_poly.pdbx_strand_id
1 'polypeptide(L)'
;MNLPASAFSVLSSSALGAGGDESITQVLKRAHDCRKTAENAAKDLLTRLDGSCGAAFAVSVQPWESLSSNSHTSTTSSTASSCDTDFSREDEQRLKDYIQQLRNDRAAVKLTMLELESVHIDPLSCDLKPRGDSQRLDLENAVLMQELMAMKEEMAELKAQLYLLEKEKKAVELKLSTHEAQEQAYLVHIEHLKSEVEEQQEQRARSLGSTGSSGKECGDGLSSVTLADLRTHNDSDLAAELANALRREKKLKSRVQELVAALERLTKSSEVRHQQSAEFVNDLKRANSNLVAAYEKAKKKHQNKLKKLESQMMAMVERHDTQVRMLKQRIALLEEENSRPHANETSL
;
A
#
# COMPACT_ATOMS: atom_id res chain seq x y z
N MET A 1 10.92 -50.05 -14.35
CA MET A 1 12.29 -50.58 -14.28
C MET A 1 13.01 -49.86 -13.16
N ASN A 2 13.39 -50.62 -12.15
CA ASN A 2 13.97 -50.19 -10.88
C ASN A 2 15.50 -50.05 -10.98
N LEU A 3 16.03 -49.19 -10.08
CA LEU A 3 17.41 -49.06 -9.57
C LEU A 3 18.33 -48.01 -10.23
N PRO A 4 19.24 -47.37 -9.47
CA PRO A 4 19.18 -47.09 -8.02
C PRO A 4 19.56 -45.65 -7.62
N ALA A 5 18.86 -45.18 -6.59
CA ALA A 5 19.32 -44.14 -5.69
C ALA A 5 20.41 -44.71 -4.77
N SER A 6 21.66 -44.29 -4.96
CA SER A 6 22.76 -44.66 -4.07
C SER A 6 23.82 -43.58 -4.07
N ALA A 7 23.61 -42.54 -3.26
CA ALA A 7 24.68 -41.65 -2.78
C ALA A 7 24.21 -40.69 -1.67
N PHE A 8 23.35 -41.09 -0.74
CA PHE A 8 23.09 -40.28 0.47
C PHE A 8 22.67 -41.16 1.65
N SER A 9 23.59 -41.99 2.10
CA SER A 9 23.47 -42.72 3.38
C SER A 9 24.81 -43.32 3.75
N VAL A 10 25.78 -42.46 4.10
CA VAL A 10 26.97 -42.87 4.85
C VAL A 10 27.16 -41.86 5.97
N LEU A 11 26.32 -41.94 7.00
CA LEU A 11 26.57 -41.44 8.37
C LEU A 11 25.34 -41.68 9.23
N SER A 12 24.96 -42.94 9.36
CA SER A 12 24.25 -43.42 10.54
C SER A 12 24.33 -44.94 10.52
N SER A 13 24.67 -45.51 11.67
CA SER A 13 24.68 -46.95 11.96
C SER A 13 25.93 -47.72 11.52
N SER A 14 27.03 -47.54 12.26
CA SER A 14 28.01 -48.62 12.52
C SER A 14 28.77 -48.32 13.81
N ALA A 15 28.03 -48.32 14.91
CA ALA A 15 28.59 -48.46 16.25
C ALA A 15 27.84 -49.59 16.94
N LEU A 16 28.02 -50.82 16.48
CA LEU A 16 27.68 -52.03 17.22
C LEU A 16 28.46 -53.22 16.63
N GLY A 17 29.65 -53.41 17.21
CA GLY A 17 30.23 -54.72 17.52
C GLY A 17 30.73 -55.61 16.38
N ALA A 18 32.05 -55.68 16.20
CA ALA A 18 32.84 -56.82 16.67
C ALA A 18 34.29 -56.79 16.12
N GLY A 19 35.26 -56.82 17.03
CA GLY A 19 36.52 -57.55 16.83
C GLY A 19 37.74 -56.77 16.35
N GLY A 20 38.46 -56.15 17.28
CA GLY A 20 39.86 -55.78 17.11
C GLY A 20 40.24 -54.66 18.06
N ASP A 21 41.14 -54.93 19.01
CA ASP A 21 41.69 -53.95 19.94
C ASP A 21 42.53 -52.92 19.17
N GLU A 22 41.83 -52.00 18.51
CA GLU A 22 42.44 -50.96 17.71
C GLU A 22 43.01 -49.94 18.69
N SER A 23 44.32 -50.07 18.96
CA SER A 23 45.04 -49.20 19.88
C SER A 23 44.63 -47.74 19.61
N ILE A 24 44.24 -47.01 20.66
CA ILE A 24 43.81 -45.60 20.57
C ILE A 24 44.75 -44.77 19.68
N THR A 25 46.04 -45.12 19.69
CA THR A 25 47.07 -44.55 18.81
C THR A 25 46.81 -44.73 17.31
N GLN A 26 46.32 -45.89 16.87
CA GLN A 26 45.96 -46.18 15.48
C GLN A 26 44.70 -45.42 15.06
N VAL A 27 43.69 -45.33 15.94
CA VAL A 27 42.49 -44.52 15.70
C VAL A 27 42.85 -43.04 15.55
N LEU A 28 43.69 -42.50 16.43
CA LEU A 28 44.16 -41.12 16.36
C LEU A 28 45.00 -40.86 15.11
N LYS A 29 45.86 -41.81 14.72
CA LYS A 29 46.64 -41.72 13.48
C LYS A 29 45.74 -41.69 12.25
N ARG A 30 44.74 -42.59 12.18
CA ARG A 30 43.75 -42.59 11.09
C ARG A 30 42.97 -41.27 11.06
N ALA A 31 42.51 -40.77 12.20
CA ALA A 31 41.78 -39.51 12.28
C ALA A 31 42.63 -38.31 11.82
N HIS A 32 43.92 -38.29 12.17
CA HIS A 32 44.86 -37.27 11.71
C HIS A 32 45.10 -37.36 10.19
N ASP A 33 45.31 -38.56 9.65
CA ASP A 33 45.51 -38.76 8.21
C ASP A 33 44.26 -38.40 7.39
N CYS A 34 43.06 -38.73 7.91
CA CYS A 34 41.79 -38.29 7.34
C CYS A 34 41.66 -36.76 7.35
N ARG A 35 42.01 -36.11 8.46
CA ARG A 35 42.00 -34.64 8.57
C ARG A 35 42.93 -34.01 7.54
N LYS A 36 44.18 -34.48 7.46
CA LYS A 36 45.17 -33.97 6.51
C LYS A 36 44.73 -34.13 5.06
N THR A 37 44.08 -35.25 4.74
CA THR A 37 43.52 -35.52 3.41
C THR A 37 42.38 -34.55 3.08
N ALA A 38 41.47 -34.30 4.03
CA ALA A 38 40.38 -33.34 3.88
C ALA A 38 40.89 -31.90 3.72
N GLU A 39 41.90 -31.51 4.52
CA GLU A 39 42.55 -30.20 4.41
C GLU A 39 43.24 -30.01 3.07
N ASN A 40 43.93 -31.04 2.56
CA ASN A 40 44.56 -30.99 1.24
C ASN A 40 43.54 -30.85 0.10
N ALA A 41 42.40 -31.56 0.20
CA ALA A 41 41.31 -31.42 -0.77
C ALA A 41 40.65 -30.03 -0.70
N ALA A 42 40.47 -29.48 0.50
CA ALA A 42 39.97 -28.12 0.69
C ALA A 42 40.91 -27.06 0.09
N LYS A 43 42.23 -27.22 0.29
CA LYS A 43 43.25 -26.36 -0.31
C LYS A 43 43.21 -26.42 -1.84
N ASP A 44 43.12 -27.63 -2.42
CA ASP A 44 43.01 -27.78 -3.89
C ASP A 44 41.75 -27.11 -4.46
N LEU A 45 40.62 -27.16 -3.73
CA LEU A 45 39.43 -26.43 -4.13
C LEU A 45 39.65 -24.91 -4.09
N LEU A 46 40.28 -24.39 -3.03
CA LEU A 46 40.57 -22.96 -2.92
C LEU A 46 41.56 -22.47 -3.99
N THR A 47 42.61 -23.23 -4.29
CA THR A 47 43.58 -22.86 -5.35
C THR A 47 42.93 -22.86 -6.73
N ARG A 48 42.03 -23.79 -7.01
CA ARG A 48 41.24 -23.81 -8.26
C ARG A 48 40.31 -22.59 -8.37
N LEU A 49 39.75 -22.12 -7.25
CA LEU A 49 38.94 -20.90 -7.22
C LEU A 49 39.79 -19.65 -7.47
N ASP A 50 40.95 -19.56 -6.83
CA ASP A 50 41.89 -18.46 -7.02
C ASP A 50 42.41 -18.41 -8.48
N GLY A 51 42.68 -19.57 -9.08
CA GLY A 51 43.06 -19.68 -10.49
C GLY A 51 41.92 -19.34 -11.47
N SER A 52 40.66 -19.62 -11.09
CA SER A 52 39.49 -19.26 -11.89
C SER A 52 39.15 -17.76 -11.82
N CYS A 53 39.62 -17.05 -10.79
CA CYS A 53 39.39 -15.61 -10.60
C CYS A 53 40.25 -14.73 -11.54
N GLY A 54 41.31 -15.29 -12.15
CA GLY A 54 42.26 -14.56 -13.01
C GLY A 54 41.84 -14.33 -14.47
N ALA A 55 40.73 -14.93 -14.94
CA ALA A 55 40.29 -14.84 -16.34
C ALA A 55 39.04 -13.95 -16.53
N ALA A 56 38.69 -13.12 -15.55
CA ALA A 56 37.46 -12.32 -15.58
C ALA A 56 37.55 -11.01 -16.40
N PHE A 57 38.64 -10.78 -17.14
CA PHE A 57 38.78 -9.63 -18.06
C PHE A 57 39.39 -10.05 -19.41
N ALA A 58 38.76 -10.99 -20.11
CA ALA A 58 38.84 -11.07 -21.56
C ALA A 58 37.52 -11.61 -22.12
N VAL A 59 37.10 -10.98 -23.21
CA VAL A 59 35.85 -11.18 -23.95
C VAL A 59 35.56 -12.66 -24.26
N SER A 60 34.32 -13.07 -23.96
CA SER A 60 33.53 -14.13 -24.61
C SER A 60 34.32 -15.28 -25.27
N VAL A 61 34.64 -16.32 -24.49
CA VAL A 61 34.91 -17.66 -25.02
C VAL A 61 34.07 -18.65 -24.22
N GLN A 62 33.31 -19.47 -24.92
CA GLN A 62 32.33 -20.37 -24.32
C GLN A 62 32.98 -21.47 -23.47
N PRO A 63 32.38 -21.87 -22.32
CA PRO A 63 32.93 -22.89 -21.42
C PRO A 63 33.13 -24.30 -22.00
N TRP A 64 32.57 -24.61 -23.16
CA TRP A 64 32.59 -25.97 -23.73
C TRP A 64 33.84 -26.25 -24.59
N GLU A 65 34.63 -25.23 -24.94
CA GLU A 65 35.76 -25.36 -25.88
C GLU A 65 37.06 -25.90 -25.22
N SER A 66 37.11 -26.04 -23.90
CA SER A 66 38.29 -26.55 -23.20
C SER A 66 38.39 -28.08 -23.14
N LEU A 67 37.47 -28.84 -23.76
CA LEU A 67 37.49 -30.31 -23.73
C LEU A 67 38.12 -30.96 -24.97
N SER A 68 38.54 -30.18 -25.98
CA SER A 68 38.98 -30.70 -27.28
C SER A 68 40.48 -30.57 -27.57
N SER A 69 41.34 -30.24 -26.61
CA SER A 69 42.80 -30.25 -26.84
C SER A 69 43.60 -30.50 -25.57
N ASN A 70 43.97 -31.76 -25.30
CA ASN A 70 45.35 -32.16 -24.97
C ASN A 70 45.46 -33.68 -24.74
N SER A 71 45.71 -34.43 -25.82
CA SER A 71 46.65 -35.56 -25.72
C SER A 71 48.02 -34.95 -25.90
N HIS A 72 48.91 -34.99 -24.90
CA HIS A 72 50.38 -35.12 -25.05
C HIS A 72 51.02 -35.31 -23.67
N THR A 73 52.06 -36.13 -23.68
CA THR A 73 52.83 -36.72 -22.59
C THR A 73 53.87 -35.78 -21.98
N SER A 74 54.28 -36.12 -20.76
CA SER A 74 55.60 -35.88 -20.14
C SER A 74 55.85 -34.57 -19.37
N THR A 75 56.00 -34.79 -18.05
CA THR A 75 57.04 -34.25 -17.13
C THR A 75 57.40 -32.76 -17.20
N THR A 76 57.09 -32.05 -16.11
CA THR A 76 58.08 -31.22 -15.43
C THR A 76 57.87 -31.31 -13.93
N SER A 77 58.87 -31.86 -13.25
CA SER A 77 59.12 -31.57 -11.85
C SER A 77 59.19 -30.06 -11.69
N SER A 78 58.35 -29.51 -10.83
CA SER A 78 58.57 -28.21 -10.22
C SER A 78 58.13 -28.32 -8.78
N THR A 79 59.13 -28.35 -7.92
CA THR A 79 59.05 -28.09 -6.49
C THR A 79 58.44 -26.70 -6.29
N ALA A 80 57.12 -26.58 -6.46
CA ALA A 80 56.39 -25.53 -5.79
C ALA A 80 56.35 -25.97 -4.33
N SER A 81 57.40 -25.55 -3.62
CA SER A 81 57.46 -25.43 -2.17
C SER A 81 56.04 -25.38 -1.62
N SER A 82 55.56 -26.49 -1.05
CA SER A 82 54.43 -26.42 -0.16
C SER A 82 54.93 -25.54 0.97
N CYS A 83 54.68 -24.24 0.87
CA CYS A 83 54.54 -23.44 2.06
C CYS A 83 53.51 -24.25 2.86
N ASP A 84 54.02 -24.91 3.90
CA ASP A 84 53.28 -25.65 4.91
C ASP A 84 52.47 -24.59 5.66
N THR A 85 51.53 -24.01 4.92
CA THR A 85 50.54 -23.08 5.41
C THR A 85 49.53 -24.01 6.00
N ASP A 86 49.58 -24.16 7.32
CA ASP A 86 48.49 -24.79 8.05
C ASP A 86 47.17 -24.28 7.49
N PHE A 87 46.21 -25.18 7.23
CA PHE A 87 44.89 -24.79 6.76
C PHE A 87 44.31 -23.81 7.77
N SER A 88 44.29 -22.53 7.42
CA SER A 88 44.06 -21.49 8.42
C SER A 88 42.57 -21.30 8.65
N ARG A 89 42.22 -20.64 9.76
CA ARG A 89 40.84 -20.26 10.04
C ARG A 89 40.26 -19.38 8.93
N GLU A 90 41.10 -18.59 8.26
CA GLU A 90 40.73 -17.77 7.12
C GLU A 90 40.42 -18.62 5.87
N ASP A 91 41.14 -19.73 5.65
CA ASP A 91 40.86 -20.67 4.56
C ASP A 91 39.55 -21.41 4.80
N GLU A 92 39.33 -21.82 6.05
CA GLU A 92 38.07 -22.41 6.49
C GLU A 92 36.90 -21.43 6.28
N GLN A 93 37.09 -20.15 6.63
CA GLN A 93 36.07 -19.12 6.43
C GLN A 93 35.79 -18.88 4.95
N ARG A 94 36.84 -18.77 4.11
CA ARG A 94 36.69 -18.63 2.66
C ARG A 94 35.94 -19.81 2.04
N LEU A 95 36.23 -21.04 2.48
CA LEU A 95 35.51 -22.22 2.03
C LEU A 95 34.04 -22.19 2.46
N LYS A 96 33.74 -21.78 3.69
CA LYS A 96 32.36 -21.62 4.19
C LYS A 96 31.59 -20.59 3.38
N ASP A 97 32.20 -19.45 3.08
CA ASP A 97 31.59 -18.38 2.29
C ASP A 97 31.31 -18.87 0.86
N TYR A 98 32.24 -19.61 0.26
CA TYR A 98 32.04 -20.18 -1.07
C TYR A 98 30.94 -21.26 -1.10
N ILE A 99 30.88 -22.14 -0.09
CA ILE A 99 29.78 -23.10 0.05
C ILE A 99 28.45 -22.35 0.20
N GLN A 100 28.42 -21.27 0.96
CA GLN A 100 27.22 -20.47 1.13
C GLN A 100 26.82 -19.77 -0.18
N GLN A 101 27.78 -19.26 -0.94
CA GLN A 101 27.55 -18.72 -2.28
C GLN A 101 26.96 -19.79 -3.21
N LEU A 102 27.55 -20.98 -3.27
CA LEU A 102 27.02 -22.10 -4.07
C LEU A 102 25.62 -22.53 -3.64
N ARG A 103 25.29 -22.47 -2.35
CA ARG A 103 23.92 -22.73 -1.86
C ARG A 103 22.95 -21.66 -2.36
N ASN A 104 23.37 -20.40 -2.36
CA ASN A 104 22.57 -19.28 -2.87
C ASN A 104 22.40 -19.39 -4.39
N ASP A 105 23.46 -19.68 -5.14
CA ASP A 105 23.41 -19.87 -6.60
C ASP A 105 22.53 -21.07 -6.97
N ARG A 106 22.65 -22.19 -6.25
CA ARG A 106 21.77 -23.34 -6.40
C ARG A 106 20.31 -22.98 -6.11
N ALA A 107 20.04 -22.14 -5.11
CA ALA A 107 18.69 -21.67 -4.81
C ALA A 107 18.16 -20.73 -5.92
N ALA A 108 19.01 -19.84 -6.44
CA ALA A 108 18.66 -18.95 -7.55
C ALA A 108 18.35 -19.74 -8.84
N VAL A 109 19.17 -20.75 -9.16
CA VAL A 109 18.90 -21.67 -10.28
C VAL A 109 17.63 -22.47 -10.03
N LYS A 110 17.42 -22.98 -8.81
CA LYS A 110 16.18 -23.69 -8.47
C LYS A 110 14.93 -22.82 -8.64
N LEU A 111 15.03 -21.51 -8.38
CA LEU A 111 13.94 -20.57 -8.59
C LEU A 111 13.59 -20.38 -10.07
N THR A 112 14.57 -20.48 -10.97
CA THR A 112 14.36 -20.37 -12.42
C THR A 112 13.99 -21.72 -13.07
N MET A 113 14.19 -22.83 -12.38
CA MET A 113 13.76 -24.15 -12.82
C MET A 113 12.25 -24.31 -12.67
N LEU A 114 11.56 -24.40 -13.80
CA LEU A 114 10.19 -24.90 -13.86
C LEU A 114 10.23 -26.43 -13.90
N GLU A 115 9.70 -27.09 -12.87
CA GLU A 115 9.43 -28.52 -12.91
C GLU A 115 8.28 -28.76 -13.90
N LEU A 116 8.62 -29.27 -15.08
CA LEU A 116 7.63 -29.63 -16.10
C LEU A 116 7.11 -31.03 -15.81
N GLU A 117 5.79 -31.15 -15.68
CA GLU A 117 5.11 -32.43 -15.64
C GLU A 117 5.21 -33.10 -17.03
N SER A 118 5.73 -34.32 -17.09
CA SER A 118 5.88 -35.07 -18.33
C SER A 118 4.50 -35.31 -18.97
N VAL A 119 4.26 -34.71 -20.13
CA VAL A 119 3.01 -34.83 -20.92
C VAL A 119 2.79 -36.24 -21.50
N HIS A 120 3.71 -37.19 -21.25
CA HIS A 120 3.50 -38.59 -21.58
C HIS A 120 2.63 -39.28 -20.52
N ILE A 121 1.31 -39.12 -20.65
CA ILE A 121 0.36 -40.03 -20.04
C ILE A 121 0.44 -41.34 -20.84
N ASP A 122 1.22 -42.29 -20.36
CA ASP A 122 1.10 -43.67 -20.80
C ASP A 122 -0.23 -44.22 -20.24
N PRO A 123 -1.21 -44.62 -21.08
CA PRO A 123 -2.57 -44.96 -20.65
C PRO A 123 -2.71 -46.13 -19.65
N LEU A 124 -1.61 -46.74 -19.21
CA LEU A 124 -1.60 -47.86 -18.26
C LEU A 124 -0.93 -47.54 -16.92
N SER A 125 -0.51 -46.29 -16.67
CA SER A 125 0.12 -45.88 -15.41
C SER A 125 -0.88 -45.28 -14.41
N CYS A 126 -2.03 -45.92 -14.19
CA CYS A 126 -2.92 -45.58 -13.08
C CYS A 126 -2.57 -46.45 -11.86
N ASP A 127 -1.31 -46.37 -11.41
CA ASP A 127 -0.85 -47.06 -10.20
C ASP A 127 -0.38 -46.03 -9.17
N LEU A 128 -1.31 -45.72 -8.25
CA LEU A 128 -1.08 -45.34 -6.86
C LEU A 128 0.02 -44.29 -6.58
N LYS A 129 -0.28 -43.00 -6.82
CA LYS A 129 0.35 -41.86 -6.11
C LYS A 129 -0.71 -40.89 -5.58
N PRO A 130 -0.49 -40.24 -4.42
CA PRO A 130 -1.55 -39.95 -3.46
C PRO A 130 -2.45 -38.81 -3.92
N ARG A 131 -3.72 -39.15 -4.18
CA ARG A 131 -4.85 -38.23 -4.39
C ARG A 131 -4.99 -37.16 -3.27
N GLY A 132 -4.34 -37.35 -2.13
CA GLY A 132 -4.37 -36.42 -1.00
C GLY A 132 -3.56 -35.14 -1.19
N ASP A 133 -2.48 -35.15 -1.98
CA ASP A 133 -1.59 -33.99 -2.08
C ASP A 133 -2.21 -32.87 -2.94
N SER A 134 -2.84 -33.21 -4.07
CA SER A 134 -3.58 -32.22 -4.87
C SER A 134 -4.76 -31.63 -4.09
N GLN A 135 -5.51 -32.47 -3.37
CA GLN A 135 -6.66 -32.01 -2.59
C GLN A 135 -6.25 -31.14 -1.39
N ARG A 136 -5.07 -31.39 -0.81
CA ARG A 136 -4.47 -30.54 0.21
C ARG A 136 -4.02 -29.19 -0.34
N LEU A 137 -3.36 -29.18 -1.50
CA LEU A 137 -2.96 -27.94 -2.19
C LEU A 137 -4.19 -27.11 -2.60
N ASP A 138 -5.25 -27.76 -3.06
CA ASP A 138 -6.52 -27.09 -3.38
C ASP A 138 -7.17 -26.45 -2.14
N LEU A 139 -7.12 -27.13 -1.00
CA LEU A 139 -7.61 -26.59 0.28
C LEU A 139 -6.77 -25.40 0.75
N GLU A 140 -5.44 -25.52 0.72
CA GLU A 140 -4.52 -24.44 1.09
C GLU A 140 -4.72 -23.21 0.18
N ASN A 141 -4.91 -23.42 -1.13
CA ASN A 141 -5.25 -22.36 -2.09
C ASN A 141 -6.63 -21.73 -1.81
N ALA A 142 -7.63 -22.53 -1.43
CA ALA A 142 -8.95 -22.03 -1.04
C ALA A 142 -8.89 -21.19 0.24
N VAL A 143 -8.10 -21.60 1.24
CA VAL A 143 -7.88 -20.82 2.48
C VAL A 143 -7.18 -19.50 2.15
N LEU A 144 -6.13 -19.50 1.34
CA LEU A 144 -5.46 -18.28 0.89
C LEU A 144 -6.42 -17.33 0.14
N MET A 145 -7.29 -17.86 -0.71
CA MET A 145 -8.33 -17.05 -1.37
C MET A 145 -9.32 -16.48 -0.36
N GLN A 146 -9.70 -17.23 0.66
CA GLN A 146 -10.60 -16.77 1.72
C GLN A 146 -9.96 -15.65 2.53
N GLU A 147 -8.71 -15.81 2.97
CA GLU A 147 -7.94 -14.78 3.69
C GLU A 147 -7.76 -13.53 2.82
N LEU A 148 -7.41 -13.70 1.54
CA LEU A 148 -7.30 -12.59 0.59
C LEU A 148 -8.62 -11.85 0.41
N MET A 149 -9.75 -12.56 0.36
CA MET A 149 -11.07 -11.94 0.25
C MET A 149 -11.46 -11.22 1.54
N ALA A 150 -11.19 -11.80 2.72
CA ALA A 150 -11.40 -11.14 4.00
C ALA A 150 -10.59 -9.84 4.10
N MET A 151 -9.30 -9.87 3.76
CA MET A 151 -8.47 -8.66 3.70
C MET A 151 -8.97 -7.62 2.67
N LYS A 152 -9.51 -8.07 1.52
CA LYS A 152 -10.11 -7.16 0.54
C LYS A 152 -11.39 -6.51 1.05
N GLU A 153 -12.19 -7.23 1.82
CA GLU A 153 -13.41 -6.72 2.45
C GLU A 153 -13.05 -5.71 3.55
N GLU A 154 -12.13 -6.05 4.44
CA GLU A 154 -11.60 -5.12 5.46
C GLU A 154 -10.99 -3.85 4.82
N MET A 155 -10.22 -4.00 3.73
CA MET A 155 -9.69 -2.83 3.01
C MET A 155 -10.80 -1.97 2.39
N ALA A 156 -11.87 -2.58 1.89
CA ALA A 156 -13.01 -1.85 1.34
C ALA A 156 -13.77 -1.11 2.47
N GLU A 157 -13.92 -1.74 3.63
CA GLU A 157 -14.53 -1.15 4.81
C GLU A 157 -13.70 0.03 5.34
N LEU A 158 -12.38 -0.13 5.49
CA LEU A 158 -11.48 0.95 5.90
C LEU A 158 -11.50 2.13 4.92
N LYS A 159 -11.58 1.86 3.60
CA LYS A 159 -11.73 2.93 2.59
C LYS A 159 -13.06 3.67 2.74
N ALA A 160 -14.15 2.98 3.06
CA ALA A 160 -15.44 3.60 3.31
C ALA A 160 -15.40 4.46 4.58
N GLN A 161 -14.80 3.96 5.67
CA GLN A 161 -14.63 4.71 6.92
C GLN A 161 -13.77 5.96 6.73
N LEU A 162 -12.62 5.85 6.03
CA LEU A 162 -11.77 6.99 5.70
C LEU A 162 -12.54 8.06 4.91
N TYR A 163 -13.34 7.64 3.92
CA TYR A 163 -14.14 8.57 3.14
C TYR A 163 -15.16 9.32 4.02
N LEU A 164 -15.85 8.64 4.94
CA LEU A 164 -16.79 9.28 5.86
C LEU A 164 -16.08 10.25 6.81
N LEU A 165 -14.97 9.83 7.42
CA LEU A 165 -14.14 10.67 8.29
C LEU A 165 -13.61 11.92 7.58
N GLU A 166 -13.15 11.79 6.33
CA GLU A 166 -12.73 12.94 5.53
C GLU A 166 -13.87 13.93 5.27
N LYS A 167 -15.09 13.43 5.08
CA LYS A 167 -16.27 14.28 4.91
C LYS A 167 -16.66 14.97 6.21
N GLU A 168 -16.63 14.26 7.34
CA GLU A 168 -16.87 14.83 8.66
C GLU A 168 -15.83 15.90 9.01
N LYS A 169 -14.54 15.62 8.78
CA LYS A 169 -13.45 16.58 8.95
C LYS A 169 -13.71 17.86 8.17
N LYS A 170 -13.97 17.76 6.87
CA LYS A 170 -14.25 18.93 6.01
C LYS A 170 -15.49 19.71 6.48
N ALA A 171 -16.53 19.02 6.93
CA ALA A 171 -17.72 19.68 7.47
C ALA A 171 -17.42 20.45 8.77
N VAL A 172 -16.58 19.90 9.65
CA VAL A 172 -16.13 20.58 10.87
C VAL A 172 -15.21 21.77 10.54
N GLU A 173 -14.29 21.62 9.59
CA GLU A 173 -13.40 22.71 9.13
C GLU A 173 -14.19 23.92 8.61
N LEU A 174 -15.27 23.69 7.85
CA LEU A 174 -16.16 24.78 7.40
C LEU A 174 -16.90 25.48 8.54
N LYS A 175 -17.37 24.71 9.54
CA LYS A 175 -18.02 25.27 10.74
C LYS A 175 -17.03 26.12 11.53
N LEU A 176 -15.81 25.64 11.70
CA LEU A 176 -14.73 26.38 12.36
C LEU A 176 -14.46 27.69 11.60
N SER A 177 -14.27 27.65 10.29
CA SER A 177 -14.05 28.84 9.46
C SER A 177 -15.20 29.85 9.56
N THR A 178 -16.45 29.38 9.67
CA THR A 178 -17.62 30.26 9.86
C THR A 178 -17.58 30.94 11.23
N HIS A 179 -17.22 30.21 12.29
CA HIS A 179 -17.06 30.78 13.62
C HIS A 179 -15.89 31.76 13.71
N GLU A 180 -14.75 31.47 13.06
CA GLU A 180 -13.61 32.39 12.98
C GLU A 180 -14.00 33.70 12.27
N ALA A 181 -14.75 33.62 11.17
CA ALA A 181 -15.25 34.81 10.49
C ALA A 181 -16.22 35.63 11.38
N GLN A 182 -17.06 34.95 12.16
CA GLN A 182 -17.97 35.59 13.12
C GLN A 182 -17.20 36.25 14.26
N GLU A 183 -16.18 35.59 14.81
CA GLU A 183 -15.29 36.14 15.83
C GLU A 183 -14.61 37.42 15.31
N GLN A 184 -14.08 37.40 14.09
CA GLN A 184 -13.46 38.58 13.51
C GLN A 184 -14.45 39.73 13.30
N ALA A 185 -15.70 39.43 12.92
CA ALA A 185 -16.74 40.45 12.85
C ALA A 185 -17.02 41.08 14.22
N TYR A 186 -17.07 40.28 15.30
CA TYR A 186 -17.24 40.79 16.65
C TYR A 186 -16.04 41.61 17.13
N LEU A 187 -14.81 41.20 16.84
CA LEU A 187 -13.61 41.96 17.20
C LEU A 187 -13.61 43.34 16.54
N VAL A 188 -13.91 43.42 15.24
CA VAL A 188 -14.04 44.69 14.52
C VAL A 188 -15.17 45.55 15.12
N HIS A 189 -16.29 44.93 15.50
CA HIS A 189 -17.39 45.67 16.14
C HIS A 189 -16.98 46.24 17.51
N ILE A 190 -16.27 45.46 18.33
CA ILE A 190 -15.73 45.90 19.61
C ILE A 190 -14.74 47.06 19.41
N GLU A 191 -13.85 46.95 18.43
CA GLU A 191 -12.89 48.01 18.09
C GLU A 191 -13.60 49.30 17.69
N HIS A 192 -14.62 49.20 16.82
CA HIS A 192 -15.45 50.34 16.45
C HIS A 192 -16.09 51.00 17.68
N LEU A 193 -16.74 50.23 18.56
CA LEU A 193 -17.38 50.78 19.76
C LEU A 193 -16.37 51.45 20.69
N LYS A 194 -15.18 50.87 20.86
CA LYS A 194 -14.08 51.49 21.62
C LYS A 194 -13.70 52.85 21.02
N SER A 195 -13.50 52.94 19.71
CA SER A 195 -13.19 54.20 19.02
C SER A 195 -14.31 55.24 19.08
N GLU A 196 -15.56 54.82 19.23
CA GLU A 196 -16.71 55.72 19.41
C GLU A 196 -16.76 56.27 20.84
N VAL A 197 -16.54 55.41 21.84
CA VAL A 197 -16.44 55.83 23.25
C VAL A 197 -15.26 56.79 23.45
N GLU A 198 -14.10 56.50 22.86
CA GLU A 198 -12.92 57.36 22.93
C GLU A 198 -13.17 58.74 22.30
N GLU A 199 -13.86 58.80 21.15
CA GLU A 199 -14.23 60.08 20.54
C GLU A 199 -15.23 60.87 21.40
N GLN A 200 -16.24 60.21 21.97
CA GLN A 200 -17.16 60.88 22.89
C GLN A 200 -16.44 61.43 24.12
N GLN A 201 -15.46 60.69 24.64
CA GLN A 201 -14.65 61.12 25.77
C GLN A 201 -13.75 62.31 25.39
N GLU A 202 -13.13 62.30 24.21
CA GLU A 202 -12.33 63.41 23.69
C GLU A 202 -13.20 64.65 23.43
N GLN A 203 -14.42 64.47 22.91
CA GLN A 203 -15.39 65.56 22.74
C GLN A 203 -15.81 66.18 24.09
N ARG A 204 -16.06 65.36 25.13
CA ARG A 204 -16.32 65.84 26.49
C ARG A 204 -15.13 66.55 27.12
N ALA A 205 -13.91 66.05 26.91
CA ALA A 205 -12.70 66.69 27.40
C ALA A 205 -12.48 68.07 26.74
N ARG A 206 -12.75 68.18 25.43
CA ARG A 206 -12.70 69.44 24.68
C ARG A 206 -13.77 70.44 25.13
N SER A 207 -15.00 69.99 25.43
CA SER A 207 -16.05 70.89 25.94
C SER A 207 -15.81 71.35 27.38
N LEU A 208 -15.25 70.49 28.25
CA LEU A 208 -14.85 70.89 29.61
C LEU A 208 -13.60 71.80 29.61
N GLY A 209 -12.67 71.60 28.69
CA GLY A 209 -11.49 72.47 28.50
C GLY A 209 -11.84 73.90 28.05
N SER A 210 -13.03 74.11 27.48
CA SER A 210 -13.52 75.43 27.05
C SER A 210 -14.20 76.22 28.19
N THR A 211 -14.49 75.59 29.34
CA THR A 211 -15.17 76.23 30.49
C THR A 211 -14.20 76.54 31.64
N GLY A 212 -12.89 76.52 31.37
CA GLY A 212 -11.82 76.75 32.35
C GLY A 212 -11.32 78.19 32.47
N SER A 213 -11.99 79.18 31.86
CA SER A 213 -11.59 80.60 31.92
C SER A 213 -12.75 81.51 32.35
N SER A 214 -13.33 81.24 33.53
CA SER A 214 -14.17 82.20 34.25
C SER A 214 -14.00 81.99 35.76
N GLY A 215 -12.77 82.21 36.21
CA GLY A 215 -12.38 82.21 37.62
C GLY A 215 -11.43 83.37 37.88
N LYS A 216 -11.83 84.59 37.48
CA LYS A 216 -11.13 85.80 37.89
C LYS A 216 -12.14 86.80 38.43
N GLU A 217 -12.21 86.79 39.75
CA GLU A 217 -12.49 87.90 40.65
C GLU A 217 -13.82 88.62 40.50
N CYS A 218 -14.64 88.51 41.56
CA CYS A 218 -15.58 89.54 41.94
C CYS A 218 -14.85 90.90 42.00
N GLY A 219 -15.02 91.70 40.95
CA GLY A 219 -14.54 93.06 40.85
C GLY A 219 -15.53 93.82 39.99
N ASP A 220 -16.36 94.59 40.67
CA ASP A 220 -17.34 95.57 40.18
C ASP A 220 -16.86 96.34 38.93
N GLY A 221 -17.76 96.53 37.94
CA GLY A 221 -17.54 97.45 36.82
C GLY A 221 -17.87 96.90 35.44
N LEU A 222 -18.88 97.51 34.79
CA LEU A 222 -19.21 97.33 33.38
C LEU A 222 -17.95 97.40 32.48
N SER A 223 -17.63 96.29 31.80
CA SER A 223 -16.64 96.29 30.71
C SER A 223 -17.34 96.52 29.37
N SER A 224 -17.00 97.63 28.74
CA SER A 224 -17.35 97.98 27.36
C SER A 224 -16.76 96.95 26.40
N VAL A 225 -17.56 96.01 25.92
CA VAL A 225 -17.17 95.07 24.86
C VAL A 225 -17.13 95.81 23.52
N THR A 226 -15.95 95.91 22.92
CA THR A 226 -15.71 96.62 21.66
C THR A 226 -16.19 95.80 20.46
N LEU A 227 -16.74 96.44 19.41
CA LEU A 227 -17.21 95.77 18.17
C LEU A 227 -16.10 94.92 17.49
N ALA A 228 -14.83 95.26 17.71
CA ALA A 228 -13.68 94.49 17.25
C ALA A 228 -13.54 93.15 17.99
N ASP A 229 -13.84 93.10 19.29
CA ASP A 229 -13.77 91.88 20.11
C ASP A 229 -14.91 90.91 19.77
N LEU A 230 -16.09 91.43 19.40
CA LEU A 230 -17.20 90.62 18.87
C LEU A 230 -16.89 90.05 17.48
N ARG A 231 -16.16 90.77 16.62
CA ARG A 231 -15.74 90.26 15.30
C ARG A 231 -14.66 89.20 15.41
N THR A 232 -13.63 89.42 16.23
CA THR A 232 -12.54 88.46 16.45
C THR A 232 -13.01 87.19 17.18
N HIS A 233 -13.97 87.31 18.10
CA HIS A 233 -14.59 86.14 18.76
C HIS A 233 -15.36 85.27 17.75
N ASN A 234 -16.16 85.87 16.87
CA ASN A 234 -16.89 85.13 15.83
C ASN A 234 -15.97 84.48 14.78
N ASP A 235 -14.87 85.15 14.39
CA ASP A 235 -13.90 84.58 13.45
C ASP A 235 -13.11 83.41 14.08
N SER A 236 -12.79 83.50 15.37
CA SER A 236 -12.16 82.42 16.13
C SER A 236 -13.07 81.20 16.26
N ASP A 237 -14.35 81.42 16.56
CA ASP A 237 -15.35 80.34 16.66
C ASP A 237 -15.58 79.66 15.31
N LEU A 238 -15.67 80.43 14.23
CA LEU A 238 -15.82 79.89 12.86
C LEU A 238 -14.59 79.07 12.43
N ALA A 239 -13.37 79.54 12.76
CA ALA A 239 -12.14 78.79 12.51
C ALA A 239 -12.08 77.48 13.32
N ALA A 240 -12.55 77.49 14.57
CA ALA A 240 -12.66 76.30 15.39
C ALA A 240 -13.70 75.30 14.84
N GLU A 241 -14.85 75.77 14.36
CA GLU A 241 -15.85 74.94 13.69
C GLU A 241 -15.32 74.30 12.41
N LEU A 242 -14.60 75.05 11.57
CA LEU A 242 -13.98 74.53 10.35
C LEU A 242 -12.93 73.46 10.67
N ALA A 243 -12.09 73.69 11.69
CA ALA A 243 -11.11 72.71 12.15
C ALA A 243 -11.78 71.44 12.71
N ASN A 244 -12.89 71.59 13.42
CA ASN A 244 -13.68 70.47 13.92
C ASN A 244 -14.37 69.71 12.76
N ALA A 245 -14.89 70.40 11.75
CA ALA A 245 -15.49 69.82 10.55
C ALA A 245 -14.46 69.00 9.76
N LEU A 246 -13.26 69.54 9.54
CA LEU A 246 -12.14 68.82 8.90
C LEU A 246 -11.72 67.58 9.69
N ARG A 247 -11.74 67.63 11.03
CA ARG A 247 -11.43 66.47 11.88
C ARG A 247 -12.48 65.36 11.73
N ARG A 248 -13.77 65.73 11.73
CA ARG A 248 -14.89 64.80 11.50
C ARG A 248 -14.83 64.20 10.10
N GLU A 249 -14.53 65.00 9.08
CA GLU A 249 -14.37 64.54 7.70
C GLU A 249 -13.24 63.51 7.58
N LYS A 250 -12.08 63.76 8.20
CA LYS A 250 -10.96 62.80 8.22
C LYS A 250 -11.36 61.48 8.90
N LYS A 251 -12.07 61.55 10.03
CA LYS A 251 -12.56 60.34 10.72
C LYS A 251 -13.54 59.56 9.86
N LEU A 252 -14.47 60.25 9.20
CA LEU A 252 -15.43 59.63 8.31
C LEU A 252 -14.74 58.96 7.11
N LYS A 253 -13.71 59.58 6.54
CA LYS A 253 -12.89 58.98 5.48
C LYS A 253 -12.17 57.71 5.93
N SER A 254 -11.56 57.70 7.11
CA SER A 254 -10.94 56.48 7.69
C SER A 254 -11.97 55.36 7.83
N ARG A 255 -13.13 55.70 8.41
CA ARG A 255 -14.24 54.77 8.63
C ARG A 255 -14.76 54.16 7.33
N VAL A 256 -14.88 54.96 6.26
CA VAL A 256 -15.28 54.48 4.94
C VAL A 256 -14.22 53.53 4.36
N GLN A 257 -12.93 53.85 4.49
CA GLN A 257 -11.85 52.97 4.03
C GLN A 257 -11.85 51.63 4.78
N GLU A 258 -12.06 51.64 6.09
CA GLU A 258 -12.19 50.43 6.91
C GLU A 258 -13.38 49.57 6.47
N LEU A 259 -14.54 50.19 6.20
CA LEU A 259 -15.73 49.50 5.70
C LEU A 259 -15.50 48.89 4.32
N VAL A 260 -14.84 49.60 3.41
CA VAL A 260 -14.48 49.08 2.08
C VAL A 260 -13.56 47.86 2.24
N ALA A 261 -12.52 47.97 3.07
CA ALA A 261 -11.61 46.86 3.33
C ALA A 261 -12.33 45.65 3.97
N ALA A 262 -13.30 45.89 4.87
CA ALA A 262 -14.10 44.83 5.46
C ALA A 262 -15.01 44.14 4.43
N LEU A 263 -15.65 44.91 3.54
CA LEU A 263 -16.48 44.37 2.45
C LEU A 263 -15.66 43.54 1.47
N GLU A 264 -14.46 43.99 1.12
CA GLU A 264 -13.55 43.22 0.26
C GLU A 264 -13.15 41.88 0.90
N ARG A 265 -12.81 41.88 2.19
CA ARG A 265 -12.51 40.65 2.94
C ARG A 265 -13.71 39.71 2.98
N LEU A 266 -14.90 40.23 3.27
CA LEU A 266 -16.13 39.45 3.31
C LEU A 266 -16.47 38.87 1.93
N THR A 267 -16.30 39.65 0.86
CA THR A 267 -16.53 39.22 -0.52
C THR A 267 -15.60 38.07 -0.89
N LYS A 268 -14.30 38.21 -0.63
CA LYS A 268 -13.31 37.13 -0.85
C LYS A 268 -13.64 35.88 -0.04
N SER A 269 -14.02 36.03 1.23
CA SER A 269 -14.43 34.90 2.08
C SER A 269 -15.69 34.21 1.54
N SER A 270 -16.67 34.97 1.06
CA SER A 270 -17.89 34.42 0.45
C SER A 270 -17.58 33.67 -0.84
N GLU A 271 -16.70 34.21 -1.68
CA GLU A 271 -16.27 33.59 -2.93
C GLU A 271 -15.55 32.26 -2.69
N VAL A 272 -14.63 32.21 -1.72
CA VAL A 272 -13.95 30.96 -1.32
C VAL A 272 -14.96 29.91 -0.84
N ARG A 273 -15.94 30.30 -0.01
CA ARG A 273 -16.99 29.37 0.44
C ARG A 273 -17.84 28.84 -0.71
N HIS A 274 -18.19 29.69 -1.69
CA HIS A 274 -18.93 29.25 -2.87
C HIS A 274 -18.10 28.31 -3.75
N GLN A 275 -16.81 28.58 -3.92
CA GLN A 275 -15.90 27.69 -4.65
C GLN A 275 -15.79 26.31 -3.97
N GLN A 276 -15.59 26.28 -2.65
CA GLN A 276 -15.58 25.03 -1.87
C GLN A 276 -16.91 24.27 -1.98
N SER A 277 -18.04 24.98 -1.91
CA SER A 277 -19.37 24.37 -2.08
C SER A 277 -19.53 23.73 -3.45
N ALA A 278 -19.09 24.41 -4.52
CA ALA A 278 -19.12 23.86 -5.87
C ALA A 278 -18.24 22.60 -6.02
N GLU A 279 -17.06 22.58 -5.39
CA GLU A 279 -16.19 21.41 -5.35
C GLU A 279 -16.85 20.23 -4.63
N PHE A 280 -17.51 20.43 -3.48
CA PHE A 280 -18.24 19.36 -2.81
C PHE A 280 -19.38 18.79 -3.65
N VAL A 281 -20.11 19.64 -4.36
CA VAL A 281 -21.17 19.20 -5.29
C VAL A 281 -20.56 18.36 -6.42
N ASN A 282 -19.42 18.76 -6.98
CA ASN A 282 -18.75 18.02 -8.04
C ASN A 282 -18.22 16.66 -7.55
N ASP A 283 -17.64 16.61 -6.36
CA ASP A 283 -17.20 15.37 -5.72
C ASP A 283 -18.39 14.43 -5.48
N LEU A 284 -19.50 14.95 -4.99
CA LEU A 284 -20.71 14.17 -4.75
C LEU A 284 -21.27 13.59 -6.07
N LYS A 285 -21.30 14.40 -7.13
CA LYS A 285 -21.69 13.95 -8.48
C LYS A 285 -20.77 12.83 -8.97
N ARG A 286 -19.46 12.95 -8.78
CA ARG A 286 -18.48 11.93 -9.17
C ARG A 286 -18.67 10.63 -8.38
N ALA A 287 -18.84 10.73 -7.06
CA ALA A 287 -19.08 9.58 -6.19
C ALA A 287 -20.38 8.85 -6.58
N ASN A 288 -21.46 9.58 -6.83
CA ASN A 288 -22.72 9.01 -7.31
C ASN A 288 -22.57 8.32 -8.67
N SER A 289 -21.85 8.94 -9.62
CA SER A 289 -21.57 8.32 -10.91
C SER A 289 -20.81 7.00 -10.77
N ASN A 290 -19.80 6.96 -9.88
CA ASN A 290 -19.03 5.75 -9.61
C ASN A 290 -19.89 4.66 -8.95
N LEU A 291 -20.75 5.04 -8.00
CA LEU A 291 -21.68 4.13 -7.34
C LEU A 291 -22.67 3.51 -8.33
N VAL A 292 -23.25 4.31 -9.22
CA VAL A 292 -24.16 3.84 -10.27
C VAL A 292 -23.43 2.87 -11.21
N ALA A 293 -22.21 3.19 -11.64
CA ALA A 293 -21.42 2.31 -12.50
C ALA A 293 -21.08 0.98 -11.81
N ALA A 294 -20.70 1.01 -10.53
CA ALA A 294 -20.42 -0.18 -9.74
C ALA A 294 -21.68 -1.03 -9.55
N TYR A 295 -22.81 -0.40 -9.24
CA TYR A 295 -24.11 -1.06 -9.10
C TYR A 295 -24.52 -1.75 -10.41
N GLU A 296 -24.47 -1.05 -11.55
CA GLU A 296 -24.83 -1.64 -12.85
C GLU A 296 -23.88 -2.80 -13.23
N LYS A 297 -22.58 -2.68 -12.92
CA LYS A 297 -21.62 -3.78 -13.12
C LYS A 297 -21.94 -4.99 -12.24
N ALA A 298 -22.26 -4.78 -10.97
CA ALA A 298 -22.64 -5.83 -10.04
C ALA A 298 -23.96 -6.50 -10.48
N LYS A 299 -24.99 -5.71 -10.78
CA LYS A 299 -26.26 -6.16 -11.33
C LYS A 299 -26.06 -7.02 -12.59
N LYS A 300 -25.26 -6.57 -13.55
CA LYS A 300 -24.93 -7.34 -14.77
C LYS A 300 -24.22 -8.65 -14.45
N LYS A 301 -23.29 -8.66 -13.50
CA LYS A 301 -22.59 -9.89 -13.05
C LYS A 301 -23.57 -10.89 -12.45
N HIS A 302 -24.46 -10.45 -11.56
CA HIS A 302 -25.47 -11.31 -10.94
C HIS A 302 -26.49 -11.82 -11.95
N GLN A 303 -26.97 -10.96 -12.84
CA GLN A 303 -27.89 -11.34 -13.91
C GLN A 303 -27.26 -12.40 -14.84
N ASN A 304 -25.98 -12.27 -15.18
CA ASN A 304 -25.28 -13.29 -15.97
C ASN A 304 -25.12 -14.61 -15.22
N LYS A 305 -24.89 -14.58 -13.90
CA LYS A 305 -24.83 -15.80 -13.08
C LYS A 305 -26.20 -16.49 -13.02
N LEU A 306 -27.27 -15.72 -12.87
CA LEU A 306 -28.64 -16.22 -12.90
C LEU A 306 -28.95 -16.91 -14.23
N LYS A 307 -28.68 -16.24 -15.37
CA LYS A 307 -28.86 -16.81 -16.71
C LYS A 307 -28.10 -18.12 -16.91
N LYS A 308 -26.88 -18.22 -16.38
CA LYS A 308 -26.10 -19.48 -16.43
C LYS A 308 -26.76 -20.59 -15.63
N LEU A 309 -27.22 -20.31 -14.40
CA LEU A 309 -27.93 -21.28 -13.58
C LEU A 309 -29.25 -21.72 -14.23
N GLU A 310 -30.02 -20.78 -14.78
CA GLU A 310 -31.24 -21.07 -15.54
C GLU A 310 -30.94 -21.98 -16.73
N SER A 311 -29.88 -21.70 -17.49
CA SER A 311 -29.48 -22.56 -18.62
C SER A 311 -29.06 -23.98 -18.19
N GLN A 312 -28.36 -24.10 -17.06
CA GLN A 312 -27.98 -25.40 -16.50
C GLN A 312 -29.21 -26.18 -16.02
N MET A 313 -30.17 -25.50 -15.39
CA MET A 313 -31.42 -26.10 -14.96
C MET A 313 -32.22 -26.61 -16.17
N MET A 314 -32.36 -25.81 -17.23
CA MET A 314 -33.04 -26.23 -18.46
C MET A 314 -32.37 -27.46 -19.09
N ALA A 315 -31.03 -27.46 -19.20
CA ALA A 315 -30.30 -28.62 -19.72
C ALA A 315 -30.46 -29.88 -18.85
N MET A 316 -30.56 -29.73 -17.53
CA MET A 316 -30.83 -30.85 -16.61
C MET A 316 -32.26 -31.39 -16.79
N VAL A 317 -33.24 -30.52 -16.98
CA VAL A 317 -34.64 -30.89 -17.24
C VAL A 317 -34.75 -31.64 -18.57
N GLU A 318 -34.14 -31.13 -19.65
CA GLU A 318 -34.14 -31.80 -20.95
C GLU A 318 -33.49 -33.20 -20.91
N ARG A 319 -32.39 -33.35 -20.17
CA ARG A 319 -31.76 -34.67 -19.93
C ARG A 319 -32.68 -35.61 -19.15
N HIS A 320 -33.36 -35.13 -18.12
CA HIS A 320 -34.34 -35.97 -17.40
C HIS A 320 -35.51 -36.35 -18.30
N ASP A 321 -36.06 -35.43 -19.09
CA ASP A 321 -37.17 -35.70 -20.00
C ASP A 321 -36.80 -36.74 -21.05
N THR A 322 -35.58 -36.68 -21.60
CA THR A 322 -35.08 -37.70 -22.53
C THR A 322 -34.93 -39.06 -21.87
N GLN A 323 -34.37 -39.14 -20.65
CA GLN A 323 -34.29 -40.38 -19.89
C GLN A 323 -35.66 -40.98 -19.59
N VAL A 324 -36.61 -40.16 -19.12
CA VAL A 324 -38.00 -40.59 -18.86
C VAL A 324 -38.65 -41.09 -20.13
N ARG A 325 -38.46 -40.42 -21.26
CA ARG A 325 -38.99 -40.86 -22.57
C ARG A 325 -38.40 -42.21 -23.00
N MET A 326 -37.08 -42.39 -22.87
CA MET A 326 -36.44 -43.68 -23.19
C MET A 326 -36.92 -44.82 -22.28
N LEU A 327 -37.06 -44.57 -20.98
CA LEU A 327 -37.58 -45.56 -20.04
C LEU A 327 -39.02 -45.93 -20.35
N LYS A 328 -39.89 -44.94 -20.66
CA LYS A 328 -41.27 -45.19 -21.10
C LYS A 328 -41.33 -46.05 -22.37
N GLN A 329 -40.49 -45.76 -23.36
CA GLN A 329 -40.42 -46.55 -24.59
C GLN A 329 -39.95 -47.99 -24.32
N ARG A 330 -38.96 -48.17 -23.44
CA ARG A 330 -38.45 -49.50 -23.06
C ARG A 330 -39.49 -50.32 -22.30
N ILE A 331 -40.24 -49.70 -21.39
CA ILE A 331 -41.37 -50.35 -20.70
C ILE A 331 -42.42 -50.81 -21.72
N ALA A 332 -42.83 -49.94 -22.65
CA ALA A 332 -43.81 -50.31 -23.68
C ALA A 332 -43.36 -51.50 -24.55
N LEU A 333 -42.08 -51.55 -24.95
CA LEU A 333 -41.54 -52.69 -25.70
C LEU A 333 -41.56 -54.00 -24.89
N LEU A 334 -41.21 -53.92 -23.59
CA LEU A 334 -41.26 -55.09 -22.70
C LEU A 334 -42.70 -55.54 -22.44
N GLU A 335 -43.64 -54.61 -22.34
CA GLU A 335 -45.07 -54.90 -22.24
C GLU A 335 -45.59 -55.58 -23.52
N GLU A 336 -45.15 -55.16 -24.71
CA GLU A 336 -45.48 -55.79 -26.00
C GLU A 336 -44.88 -57.20 -26.14
N GLU A 337 -43.61 -57.40 -25.73
CA GLU A 337 -42.96 -58.71 -25.72
C GLU A 337 -43.64 -59.70 -24.76
N ASN A 338 -44.03 -59.23 -23.57
CA ASN A 338 -44.70 -60.05 -22.57
C ASN A 338 -46.18 -60.35 -22.90
N SER A 339 -46.82 -59.54 -23.76
CA SER A 339 -48.20 -59.74 -24.21
C SER A 339 -48.31 -60.57 -25.50
N ARG A 340 -47.20 -60.88 -26.17
CA ARG A 340 -47.17 -61.89 -27.23
C ARG A 340 -47.42 -63.27 -26.61
N PRO A 341 -48.45 -64.02 -27.04
CA PRO A 341 -48.66 -65.37 -26.55
C PRO A 341 -47.41 -66.20 -26.84
N HIS A 342 -46.91 -66.92 -25.83
CA HIS A 342 -45.89 -67.96 -26.01
C HIS A 342 -46.39 -68.87 -27.13
N ALA A 343 -45.82 -68.73 -28.33
CA ALA A 343 -46.01 -69.72 -29.38
C ALA A 343 -45.32 -70.97 -28.86
N ASN A 344 -46.10 -71.83 -28.21
CA ASN A 344 -45.67 -73.15 -27.81
C ASN A 344 -45.28 -73.89 -29.09
N GLU A 345 -43.99 -73.86 -29.42
CA GLU A 345 -43.38 -74.86 -30.27
C GLU A 345 -43.35 -76.17 -29.49
N THR A 346 -44.51 -76.80 -29.39
CA THR A 346 -44.65 -78.23 -29.15
C THR A 346 -44.91 -78.84 -30.51
N SER A 347 -43.86 -79.29 -31.20
CA SER A 347 -43.99 -80.20 -32.33
C SER A 347 -42.84 -81.19 -32.33
N LEU A 348 -43.25 -82.41 -31.94
CA LEU A 348 -42.81 -83.77 -32.31
C LEU A 348 -41.33 -84.14 -32.23
#